data_AF-A0A3S4ZKM6-F1
#
_entry.id   AF-A0A3S4ZKM6-F1
#
_cell.length_a   1.000
_cell.length_b   1.000
_cell.length_c   1.000
_cell.angle_alpha   90.00
_cell.angle_beta   90.00
_cell.angle_gamma   90.00
#
_symmetry.space_group_name_H-M   'P 1'
#
loop_
_entity.id
_entity.type
_entity.pdbx_description
1 polymer ?
#
loop_
_entity_poly.entity_id
_entity_poly.type
_entity_poly.pdbx_seq_one_letter_code
_entity_poly.pdbx_strand_id
1 'polypeptide(L)'
;MPKISLSSKWSCDGRELKPKSGGSSSDVWILTGREIKPKYVGTSKDVWVWDGRELKPKYVGTSKDVWVVDGDKIKPKYSPSSNNTYELNGSPILVAFGQVVLKLW
;
A
#
# COMPACT_ATOMS: atom_id res chain seq x y z
N MET A 1 8.94 -16.60 3.73
CA MET A 1 8.75 -15.14 3.63
C MET A 1 7.31 -14.87 4.07
N PRO A 2 7.03 -13.79 4.82
CA PRO A 2 5.66 -13.48 5.21
C PRO A 2 4.79 -13.21 3.97
N LYS A 3 3.49 -13.51 4.08
CA LYS A 3 2.51 -13.13 3.06
C LYS A 3 1.96 -11.75 3.37
N ILE A 4 1.53 -11.03 2.33
CA ILE A 4 0.68 -9.86 2.55
C ILE A 4 -0.62 -10.32 3.22
N SER A 5 -1.01 -9.58 4.25
CA SER A 5 -2.17 -9.79 5.08
C SER A 5 -2.74 -8.44 5.47
N LEU A 6 -4.06 -8.34 5.47
CA LEU A 6 -4.77 -7.17 5.96
C LEU A 6 -5.48 -7.54 7.26
N SER A 7 -5.47 -6.62 8.22
CA SER A 7 -6.27 -6.78 9.44
C SER A 7 -7.74 -7.06 9.10
N SER A 8 -8.39 -7.94 9.88
CA SER A 8 -9.79 -8.32 9.66
C SER A 8 -10.78 -7.15 9.72
N LYS A 9 -10.36 -6.02 10.32
CA LYS A 9 -11.10 -4.75 10.42
C LYS A 9 -11.16 -3.98 9.10
N TRP A 10 -10.39 -4.39 8.10
CA TRP A 10 -10.29 -3.70 6.82
C TRP A 10 -10.80 -4.57 5.67
N SER A 11 -11.27 -3.93 4.61
CA SER A 11 -11.73 -4.55 3.38
C SER A 11 -11.08 -3.86 2.19
N CYS A 12 -10.73 -4.64 1.17
CA CYS A 12 -10.17 -4.13 -0.08
C CYS A 12 -10.78 -4.88 -1.25
N ASP A 13 -11.35 -4.15 -2.21
CA ASP A 13 -11.91 -4.71 -3.46
C ASP A 13 -10.95 -4.61 -4.66
N GLY A 14 -9.73 -4.14 -4.41
CA GLY A 14 -8.69 -3.92 -5.41
C GLY A 14 -8.65 -2.49 -5.97
N ARG A 15 -9.69 -1.68 -5.75
CA ARG A 15 -9.74 -0.26 -6.10
C ARG A 15 -9.90 0.65 -4.89
N GLU A 16 -10.56 0.17 -3.85
CA GLU A 16 -10.81 0.88 -2.59
C GLU A 16 -10.40 0.00 -1.40
N LEU A 17 -9.67 0.59 -0.46
CA LEU A 17 -9.28 0.05 0.82
C LEU A 17 -9.97 0.89 1.90
N LYS A 18 -10.74 0.24 2.77
CA LYS A 18 -11.51 0.92 3.81
C LYS A 18 -11.68 0.09 5.07
N PRO A 19 -11.91 0.73 6.22
CA PRO A 19 -12.37 0.04 7.42
C PRO A 19 -13.77 -0.53 7.21
N LYS A 20 -14.04 -1.70 7.78
CA LYS A 20 -15.35 -2.36 7.75
C LYS A 20 -16.37 -1.70 8.68
N SER A 21 -15.90 -1.09 9.77
CA SER A 21 -16.74 -0.39 10.74
C SER A 21 -15.94 0.69 11.48
N GLY A 22 -16.64 1.74 11.93
CA GLY A 22 -16.12 2.75 12.85
C GLY A 22 -15.00 3.66 12.33
N GLY A 23 -14.70 3.62 11.03
CA GLY A 23 -13.65 4.45 10.44
C GLY A 23 -14.14 5.81 9.95
N SER A 24 -13.19 6.73 9.80
CA SER A 24 -13.40 8.08 9.27
C SER A 24 -13.25 8.11 7.74
N SER A 25 -13.71 9.18 7.11
CA SER A 25 -13.52 9.39 5.67
C SER A 25 -12.03 9.51 5.26
N SER A 26 -11.14 9.92 6.16
CA SER A 26 -9.69 9.92 5.92
C SER A 26 -9.07 8.52 5.87
N ASP A 27 -9.77 7.50 6.36
CA ASP A 27 -9.29 6.12 6.38
C ASP A 27 -9.58 5.36 5.07
N VAL A 28 -10.30 5.98 4.12
CA VAL A 28 -10.61 5.35 2.83
C VAL A 28 -9.56 5.73 1.81
N TRP A 29 -8.86 4.72 1.28
CA TRP A 29 -7.82 4.88 0.27
C TRP A 29 -8.27 4.28 -1.06
N ILE A 30 -7.97 4.97 -2.15
CA ILE A 30 -8.34 4.52 -3.50
C ILE A 30 -7.14 4.48 -4.42
N LEU A 31 -7.12 3.50 -5.33
CA LEU A 31 -6.23 3.47 -6.48
C LEU A 31 -6.95 4.03 -7.70
N THR A 32 -6.55 5.21 -8.17
CA THR A 32 -7.08 5.84 -9.39
C THR A 32 -5.97 6.05 -10.41
N GLY A 33 -6.05 5.32 -11.52
CA GLY A 33 -4.96 5.28 -12.50
C GLY A 33 -3.69 4.69 -11.86
N ARG A 34 -2.68 5.55 -11.64
CA ARG A 34 -1.43 5.20 -10.97
C ARG A 34 -1.31 5.77 -9.56
N GLU A 35 -2.30 6.50 -9.08
CA GLU A 35 -2.24 7.18 -7.77
C GLU A 35 -3.01 6.41 -6.71
N ILE A 36 -2.37 6.20 -5.56
CA ILE A 36 -3.00 5.77 -4.32
C ILE A 36 -3.12 6.99 -3.41
N LYS A 37 -4.34 7.34 -3.00
CA LYS A 37 -4.60 8.54 -2.19
C LYS A 37 -5.83 8.39 -1.31
N PRO A 38 -5.96 9.20 -0.24
CA PRO A 38 -7.21 9.30 0.50
C PRO A 38 -8.36 9.72 -0.41
N LYS A 39 -9.52 9.10 -0.27
CA LYS A 39 -10.68 9.32 -1.12
C LYS A 39 -11.34 10.68 -0.89
N TYR A 40 -11.41 11.12 0.37
CA TYR A 40 -12.21 12.28 0.76
C TYR A 40 -11.37 13.43 1.32
N VAL A 41 -10.39 13.14 2.17
CA VAL A 41 -9.57 14.16 2.83
C VAL A 41 -8.12 13.69 2.85
N GLY A 42 -7.23 14.47 2.24
CA GLY A 42 -5.80 14.17 2.18
C GLY A 42 -5.01 15.39 1.74
N THR A 43 -3.73 15.43 2.10
CA THR A 43 -2.78 16.41 1.60
C THR A 43 -2.00 15.85 0.42
N SER A 44 -1.30 16.70 -0.33
CA SER A 44 -0.41 16.23 -1.41
C SER A 44 0.63 15.23 -0.90
N LYS A 45 1.03 15.29 0.37
CA LYS A 45 2.00 14.36 0.97
C LYS A 45 1.47 12.93 1.11
N ASP A 46 0.15 12.77 1.14
CA ASP A 46 -0.50 11.47 1.31
C ASP A 46 -0.66 10.72 -0.03
N VAL A 47 -0.21 11.30 -1.15
CA VAL A 47 -0.32 10.67 -2.46
C VAL A 47 0.87 9.77 -2.74
N TRP A 48 0.59 8.50 -3.04
CA TRP A 48 1.54 7.52 -3.51
C TRP A 48 1.31 7.20 -4.98
N VAL A 49 2.36 6.78 -5.67
CA VAL A 49 2.32 6.35 -7.07
C VAL A 49 2.67 4.87 -7.15
N TRP A 50 1.86 4.14 -7.91
CA TRP A 50 2.09 2.77 -8.34
C TRP A 50 2.19 2.72 -9.86
N ASP A 51 3.39 2.43 -10.38
CA ASP A 51 3.65 2.41 -11.82
C ASP A 51 3.63 1.01 -12.47
N GLY A 52 3.26 -0.01 -11.70
CA GLY A 52 3.33 -1.42 -12.12
C GLY A 52 4.60 -2.13 -11.63
N ARG A 53 5.59 -1.39 -11.12
CA ARG A 53 6.83 -1.94 -10.55
C ARG A 53 7.22 -1.29 -9.23
N GLU A 54 7.11 0.02 -9.11
CA GLU A 54 7.46 0.78 -7.90
C GLU A 54 6.23 1.41 -7.25
N LEU A 55 6.18 1.29 -5.92
CA LEU A 55 5.26 1.98 -5.04
C LEU A 55 6.07 3.02 -4.25
N LYS A 56 5.78 4.30 -4.43
CA LYS A 56 6.56 5.41 -3.82
C LYS A 56 5.71 6.64 -3.51
N PRO A 57 6.11 7.48 -2.54
CA PRO A 57 5.50 8.78 -2.34
C PRO A 57 5.63 9.64 -3.60
N LYS A 58 4.56 10.37 -3.96
CA LYS A 58 4.54 11.20 -5.17
C LYS A 58 5.37 12.48 -5.03
N TYR A 59 5.28 13.14 -3.88
CA TYR A 59 5.83 14.49 -3.70
C TYR A 59 6.91 14.57 -2.62
N VAL A 60 6.75 13.83 -1.52
CA VAL A 60 7.67 13.89 -0.37
C VAL A 60 7.95 12.47 0.09
N GLY A 61 9.19 12.03 -0.07
CA GLY A 61 9.63 10.69 0.32
C GLY A 61 11.14 10.59 0.31
N THR A 62 11.67 9.72 1.16
CA THR A 62 13.06 9.29 1.08
C THR A 62 13.15 8.05 0.21
N SER A 63 14.36 7.72 -0.25
CA SER A 63 14.61 6.49 -1.00
C SER A 63 14.16 5.22 -0.23
N LYS A 64 14.13 5.27 1.11
CA LYS A 64 13.69 4.19 2.00
C LYS A 64 12.18 3.92 1.94
N ASP A 65 11.39 4.90 1.48
CA ASP A 65 9.94 4.78 1.39
C ASP A 65 9.50 4.08 0.09
N VAL A 66 10.44 3.76 -0.80
CA VAL A 66 10.14 3.08 -2.07
C VAL A 66 10.07 1.56 -1.87
N TRP A 67 8.98 0.97 -2.33
CA TRP A 67 8.79 -0.47 -2.42
C TRP A 67 8.80 -0.91 -3.88
N VAL A 68 9.37 -2.07 -4.15
CA VAL A 68 9.48 -2.66 -5.48
C VAL A 68 8.71 -3.96 -5.48
N VAL A 69 7.88 -4.14 -6.51
CA VAL A 69 7.28 -5.42 -6.83
C VAL A 69 8.14 -6.12 -7.88
N ASP A 70 8.43 -7.38 -7.61
CA ASP A 70 9.28 -8.25 -8.40
C ASP A 70 8.62 -9.63 -8.47
N GLY A 71 7.88 -9.87 -9.55
CA GLY A 71 6.95 -10.99 -9.64
C GLY A 71 5.84 -10.91 -8.60
N ASP A 72 5.62 -11.99 -7.86
CA ASP A 72 4.61 -12.07 -6.78
C ASP A 72 5.15 -11.59 -5.42
N LYS A 73 6.16 -10.72 -5.40
CA LYS A 73 6.79 -10.26 -4.15
C LYS A 73 6.88 -8.75 -4.10
N ILE A 74 6.69 -8.18 -2.92
CA ILE A 74 6.94 -6.76 -2.64
C ILE A 74 8.01 -6.61 -1.56
N LYS A 75 9.02 -5.77 -1.82
CA LYS A 75 10.18 -5.54 -0.93
C LYS A 75 10.56 -4.06 -0.88
N PRO A 76 11.21 -3.59 0.19
CA PRO A 76 11.86 -2.29 0.18
C PRO A 76 12.88 -2.26 -0.94
N LYS A 77 12.95 -1.13 -1.65
CA LYS A 77 13.95 -0.92 -2.70
C LYS A 77 15.37 -1.03 -2.16
N TYR A 78 15.57 -0.65 -0.89
CA TYR A 78 16.86 -0.65 -0.22
C TYR A 78 16.84 -1.57 1.00
N SER A 79 17.92 -2.34 1.16
CA SER A 79 18.09 -3.32 2.24
C SER A 79 16.93 -4.34 2.36
N PRO A 80 16.54 -5.02 1.26
CA PRO A 80 15.56 -6.10 1.34
C PRO A 80 16.15 -7.28 2.12
N SER A 81 15.29 -7.93 2.90
CA SER A 81 15.57 -9.14 3.67
C SER A 81 14.34 -10.05 3.63
N SER A 82 14.49 -11.29 4.09
CA SER A 82 13.37 -12.24 4.23
C SER A 82 12.25 -11.73 5.16
N ASN A 83 12.56 -10.83 6.09
CA ASN A 83 11.63 -10.35 7.11
C ASN A 83 10.82 -9.13 6.66
N ASN A 84 11.33 -8.35 5.70
CA ASN A 84 10.65 -7.17 5.15
C ASN A 84 10.22 -7.37 3.70
N THR A 85 10.37 -8.57 3.13
CA THR A 85 9.85 -8.92 1.81
C THR A 85 8.63 -9.81 1.97
N TYR A 86 7.55 -9.45 1.29
CA TYR A 86 6.26 -10.11 1.40
C TYR A 86 5.85 -10.75 0.08
N GLU A 87 5.19 -11.90 0.14
CA GLU A 87 4.50 -12.50 -0.99
C GLU A 87 3.14 -11.80 -1.20
N LEU A 88 2.83 -11.40 -2.43
CA LEU A 88 1.56 -10.77 -2.77
C LEU A 88 0.43 -11.81 -2.81
N ASN A 89 0.71 -13.05 -3.22
CA ASN A 89 -0.25 -14.16 -3.25
C ASN A 89 -1.55 -13.78 -3.98
N GLY A 90 -1.43 -13.06 -5.11
CA GLY A 90 -2.57 -12.56 -5.88
C GLY A 90 -3.32 -11.37 -5.26
N SER A 91 -2.87 -10.85 -4.12
CA SER A 91 -3.49 -9.70 -3.47
C SER A 91 -3.29 -8.42 -4.31
N PRO A 92 -4.30 -7.55 -4.40
CA PRO A 92 -4.14 -6.24 -5.04
C PRO A 92 -3.05 -5.40 -4.38
N ILE A 93 -2.40 -4.53 -5.16
CA ILE A 93 -1.37 -3.61 -4.64
C ILE A 93 -1.89 -2.74 -3.49
N LEU A 94 -3.19 -2.44 -3.45
CA LEU A 94 -3.80 -1.65 -2.39
C LEU A 94 -3.80 -2.38 -1.04
N VAL A 95 -3.87 -3.72 -1.05
CA VAL A 95 -3.68 -4.56 0.16
C VAL A 95 -2.23 -4.47 0.63
N ALA A 96 -1.29 -4.60 -0.30
CA ALA A 96 0.13 -4.47 0.01
C ALA A 96 0.45 -3.08 0.58
N PHE A 97 -0.08 -2.02 -0.02
CA PHE A 97 0.02 -0.64 0.46
C PHE A 97 -0.53 -0.51 1.89
N GLY A 98 -1.72 -1.05 2.16
CA GLY A 98 -2.33 -1.05 3.48
C GLY A 98 -1.41 -1.67 4.55
N GLN A 99 -0.75 -2.77 4.24
CA GLN A 99 0.21 -3.37 5.17
C GLN A 99 1.52 -2.60 5.24
N VAL A 100 2.22 -2.40 4.12
CA VAL A 100 3.63 -1.97 4.16
C VAL A 100 3.80 -0.47 4.37
N VAL A 101 2.82 0.34 3.95
CA VAL A 101 2.83 1.80 4.12
C VAL A 101 1.99 2.22 5.32
N LEU A 102 0.70 1.83 5.34
CA LEU A 102 -0.24 2.25 6.39
C LEU A 102 -0.16 1.42 7.68
N LYS A 103 0.57 0.30 7.67
CA LYS A 103 0.78 -0.56 8.83
C LYS A 103 -0.51 -1.22 9.38
N LEU A 104 -1.41 -1.64 8.47
CA LEU A 104 -2.74 -2.18 8.79
C LEU A 104 -2.77 -3.72 8.91
N TRP A 105 -2.02 -4.28 9.86
CA TRP A 105 -2.01 -5.71 10.19
C TRP A 105 -2.69 -6.01 11.53
#